data_AF-A0A1L5FCG5-F1
#
_entry.id   AF-A0A1L5FCG5-F1
#
_cell.length_a   1.000
_cell.length_b   1.000
_cell.length_c   1.000
_cell.angle_alpha   90.00
_cell.angle_beta   90.00
_cell.angle_gamma   90.00
#
_symmetry.space_group_name_H-M   'P 1'
#
loop_
_entity.id
_entity.type
_entity.pdbx_description
1 polymer ?
#
loop_
_entity_poly.entity_id
_entity_poly.type
_entity_poly.pdbx_seq_one_letter_code
_entity_poly.pdbx_strand_id
1 'polypeptide(L)'
;MQVYDFYITPEEYEEAAKIGITKKTLDKRIRYRGWDKEKAVTTPPLTRKEYPKEILELAKRNGVCISTLRTRVNKLGWDMYKAATEPIEDKRITVSRAYSKNRKLPKKYLETARANGISDHAFYDRVTKYKWNLEDASTKPIMTPSEIGLMTKEKRQKSLDLIFAKSRARKQVQL
;
A
#
# COMPACT_ATOMS: atom_id res chain seq x y z
N MET A 1 20.01 -8.64 -23.39
CA MET A 1 20.98 -8.03 -22.47
C MET A 1 22.19 -8.92 -22.49
N GLN A 2 23.26 -8.45 -23.12
CA GLN A 2 24.50 -9.19 -23.28
C GLN A 2 25.29 -9.13 -21.97
N VAL A 3 26.10 -10.15 -21.67
CA VAL A 3 26.90 -10.21 -20.43
C VAL A 3 27.86 -9.00 -20.30
N TYR A 4 28.26 -8.41 -21.42
CA TYR A 4 29.15 -7.25 -21.51
C TYR A 4 28.49 -5.89 -21.25
N ASP A 5 27.16 -5.83 -21.12
CA ASP A 5 26.45 -4.57 -20.85
C ASP A 5 26.74 -4.01 -19.45
N PHE A 6 27.29 -4.84 -18.55
CA PHE A 6 27.64 -4.48 -17.17
C PHE A 6 29.07 -3.96 -16.98
N TYR A 7 29.94 -4.10 -17.99
CA TYR A 7 31.30 -3.59 -17.94
C TYR A 7 31.32 -2.14 -18.39
N ILE A 8 31.73 -1.23 -17.50
CA ILE A 8 31.80 0.20 -17.77
C ILE A 8 33.25 0.57 -18.06
N THR A 9 33.52 1.09 -19.26
CA THR A 9 34.89 1.44 -19.68
C THR A 9 35.36 2.73 -19.00
N PRO A 10 36.68 2.94 -18.84
CA PRO A 10 37.23 4.21 -18.38
C PRO A 10 36.73 5.41 -19.19
N GLU A 11 36.62 5.27 -20.51
CA GLU A 11 36.12 6.29 -21.44
C GLU A 11 34.66 6.66 -21.13
N GLU A 12 33.79 5.67 -20.90
CA GLU A 12 32.38 5.91 -20.52
C GLU A 12 32.28 6.68 -19.19
N TYR A 13 33.20 6.48 -18.25
CA TYR A 13 33.27 7.29 -17.03
C TYR A 13 33.68 8.74 -17.30
N GLU A 14 34.61 8.97 -18.23
CA GLU A 14 35.05 10.32 -18.61
C GLU A 14 33.94 11.08 -19.34
N GLU A 15 33.25 10.43 -20.26
CA GLU A 15 32.08 10.99 -20.95
C GLU A 15 30.96 11.35 -19.96
N ALA A 16 30.65 10.44 -19.05
CA ALA A 16 29.65 10.68 -18.01
C ALA A 16 30.06 11.84 -17.08
N ALA A 17 31.36 11.95 -16.75
CA ALA A 17 31.88 13.02 -15.91
C ALA A 17 31.73 14.41 -16.56
N LYS A 18 31.84 14.52 -17.90
CA LYS A 18 31.60 15.79 -18.63
C LYS A 18 30.18 16.34 -18.41
N ILE A 19 29.20 15.47 -18.15
CA ILE A 19 27.79 15.82 -17.87
C ILE A 19 27.51 15.83 -16.35
N GLY A 20 28.55 15.78 -15.52
CA GLY A 20 28.45 15.84 -14.06
C GLY A 20 27.98 14.54 -13.40
N ILE A 21 28.03 13.39 -14.11
CA ILE A 21 27.69 12.09 -13.54
C ILE A 21 28.92 11.54 -12.83
N THR A 22 28.82 11.36 -11.51
CA THR A 22 29.89 10.71 -10.75
C THR A 22 29.99 9.21 -11.09
N LYS A 23 31.19 8.61 -10.97
CA LYS A 23 31.41 7.16 -11.19
C LYS A 23 30.38 6.30 -10.44
N LYS A 24 30.14 6.62 -9.16
CA LYS A 24 29.15 5.95 -8.31
C LYS A 24 27.71 6.07 -8.83
N THR A 25 27.35 7.21 -9.44
CA THR A 25 26.04 7.40 -10.06
C THR A 25 25.91 6.53 -11.31
N LEU A 26 26.95 6.47 -12.15
CA LEU A 26 26.96 5.66 -13.37
C LEU A 26 26.87 4.16 -13.05
N ASP A 27 27.66 3.67 -12.08
CA ASP A 27 27.58 2.30 -11.58
C ASP A 27 26.17 1.95 -11.10
N LYS A 28 25.53 2.85 -10.34
CA LYS A 28 24.16 2.66 -9.87
C LYS A 28 23.15 2.56 -11.00
N ARG A 29 23.31 3.34 -12.06
CA ARG A 29 22.41 3.30 -13.23
C ARG A 29 22.50 1.96 -13.94
N ILE A 30 23.71 1.50 -14.23
CA ILE A 30 23.92 0.28 -15.04
C ILE A 30 23.72 -0.97 -14.17
N ARG A 31 24.48 -1.12 -13.07
CA ARG A 31 24.54 -2.37 -12.30
C ARG A 31 23.33 -2.65 -11.42
N TYR A 32 22.70 -1.60 -10.88
CA TYR A 32 21.61 -1.76 -9.90
C TYR A 32 20.24 -1.43 -10.48
N ARG A 33 20.17 -0.47 -11.41
CA ARG A 33 18.91 -0.04 -12.03
C ARG A 33 18.69 -0.62 -13.41
N GLY A 34 19.66 -1.34 -13.97
CA GLY A 34 19.55 -1.97 -15.29
C GLY A 34 19.31 -0.96 -16.41
N TRP A 35 19.83 0.25 -16.29
CA TRP A 35 19.74 1.23 -17.36
C TRP A 35 20.62 0.79 -18.51
N ASP A 36 20.13 1.00 -19.73
CA ASP A 36 20.96 0.94 -20.93
C ASP A 36 22.15 1.91 -20.82
N LYS A 37 23.29 1.53 -21.37
CA LYS A 37 24.55 2.28 -21.28
C LYS A 37 24.43 3.68 -21.85
N GLU A 38 23.85 3.80 -23.05
CA GLU A 38 23.69 5.08 -23.73
C GLU A 38 22.85 6.02 -22.86
N LYS A 39 21.72 5.51 -22.34
CA LYS A 39 20.86 6.24 -21.40
C LYS A 39 21.60 6.61 -20.11
N ALA A 40 22.44 5.73 -19.59
CA ALA A 40 23.14 5.92 -18.33
C ALA A 40 24.23 7.00 -18.39
N VAL A 41 24.91 7.14 -19.53
CA VAL A 41 25.97 8.14 -19.76
C VAL A 41 25.39 9.49 -20.18
N THR A 42 24.30 9.52 -20.96
CA THR A 42 23.74 10.77 -21.52
C THR A 42 22.79 11.50 -20.57
N THR A 43 22.07 10.79 -19.69
CA THR A 43 21.06 11.42 -18.83
C THR A 43 21.72 12.21 -17.69
N PRO A 44 21.53 13.54 -17.55
CA PRO A 44 22.11 14.28 -16.43
C PRO A 44 21.54 13.81 -15.08
N PRO A 45 22.29 13.92 -13.95
CA PRO A 45 21.75 13.63 -12.63
C PRO A 45 20.58 14.56 -12.28
N LEU A 46 19.59 14.04 -11.55
CA LEU A 46 18.51 14.87 -11.02
C LEU A 46 19.07 15.86 -10.00
N THR A 47 18.93 17.15 -10.27
CA THR A 47 19.24 18.20 -9.30
C THR A 47 18.11 18.31 -8.29
N ARG A 48 18.47 18.40 -7.01
CA ARG A 48 17.48 18.74 -5.98
C ARG A 48 17.33 20.26 -5.96
N LYS A 49 16.08 20.72 -5.97
CA LYS A 49 15.78 22.13 -5.69
C LYS A 49 16.29 22.46 -4.29
N GLU A 50 17.21 23.41 -4.23
CA GLU A 50 17.70 23.96 -2.97
C GLU A 50 16.70 24.98 -2.44
N TYR A 51 16.61 25.07 -1.11
CA TYR A 51 15.77 26.02 -0.42
C TYR A 51 16.68 26.98 0.37
N PRO A 52 16.39 28.30 0.38
CA PRO A 52 17.14 29.24 1.19
C PRO A 52 17.16 28.80 2.66
N LYS A 53 18.32 28.95 3.33
CA LYS A 53 18.50 28.56 4.74
C LYS A 53 17.47 29.24 5.65
N GLU A 54 17.14 30.50 5.37
CA GLU A 54 16.15 31.28 6.10
C GLU A 54 14.76 30.64 6.09
N ILE A 55 14.32 30.14 4.92
CA ILE A 55 13.03 29.45 4.77
C ILE A 55 13.03 28.13 5.53
N LEU A 56 14.16 27.41 5.54
CA LEU A 56 14.28 26.14 6.27
C LEU A 56 14.20 26.35 7.79
N GLU A 57 14.89 27.37 8.31
CA GLU A 57 14.82 27.72 9.73
C GLU A 57 13.43 28.26 10.12
N LEU A 58 12.80 29.06 9.25
CA LEU A 58 11.42 29.53 9.44
C LEU A 58 10.45 28.35 9.52
N ALA A 59 10.53 27.40 8.59
CA ALA A 59 9.69 26.20 8.57
C ALA A 59 9.88 25.39 9.86
N LYS A 60 11.14 25.18 10.28
CA LYS A 60 11.47 24.45 11.51
C LYS A 60 10.87 25.13 12.74
N ARG A 61 10.96 26.47 12.83
CA ARG A 61 10.37 27.26 13.93
C ARG A 61 8.86 27.11 14.00
N ASN A 62 8.19 27.01 12.86
CA ASN A 62 6.73 26.84 12.75
C ASN A 62 6.29 25.36 12.82
N GLY A 63 7.19 24.42 13.14
CA GLY A 63 6.87 22.99 13.20
C GLY A 63 6.61 22.34 11.83
N VAL A 64 6.98 23.00 10.74
CA VAL A 64 6.87 22.47 9.38
C VAL A 64 8.13 21.72 9.01
N CYS A 65 8.02 20.40 8.84
CA CYS A 65 9.15 19.59 8.40
C CYS A 65 9.49 19.84 6.93
N ILE A 66 10.76 19.60 6.57
CA ILE A 66 11.28 19.88 5.22
C ILE A 66 10.55 19.12 4.10
N SER A 67 10.04 17.91 4.40
CA SER A 67 9.26 17.12 3.44
C SER A 67 7.89 17.76 3.17
N THR A 68 7.25 18.33 4.18
CA THR A 68 6.00 19.09 4.05
C THR A 68 6.22 20.38 3.27
N LEU A 69 7.26 21.15 3.62
CA LEU A 69 7.66 22.35 2.86
C LEU A 69 7.86 22.02 1.37
N ARG A 70 8.65 20.98 1.09
CA ARG A 70 8.91 20.52 -0.29
C ARG A 70 7.63 20.12 -1.02
N THR A 71 6.72 19.43 -0.34
CA THR A 71 5.43 19.02 -0.93
C THR A 71 4.56 20.23 -1.26
N ARG A 72 4.47 21.20 -0.33
CA ARG A 72 3.73 22.45 -0.53
C ARG A 72 4.28 23.24 -1.72
N VAL A 73 5.59 23.44 -1.80
CA VAL A 73 6.21 24.21 -2.89
C VAL A 73 6.16 23.47 -4.22
N ASN A 74 6.58 22.19 -4.26
CA ASN A 74 6.80 21.50 -5.53
C ASN A 74 5.55 20.81 -6.09
N LYS A 75 4.64 20.32 -5.22
CA LYS A 75 3.43 19.61 -5.66
C LYS A 75 2.20 20.51 -5.62
N LEU A 76 2.09 21.37 -4.62
CA LEU A 76 0.93 22.25 -4.45
C LEU A 76 1.16 23.66 -5.02
N GLY A 77 2.38 23.99 -5.46
CA GLY A 77 2.70 25.28 -6.07
C GLY A 77 2.65 26.46 -5.09
N TRP A 78 2.79 26.22 -3.79
CA TRP A 78 2.75 27.29 -2.80
C TRP A 78 4.03 28.13 -2.84
N ASP A 79 3.87 29.42 -2.52
CA ASP A 79 5.00 30.27 -2.22
C ASP A 79 5.82 29.73 -1.03
N MET A 80 7.13 29.95 -1.03
CA MET A 80 8.06 29.40 -0.03
C MET A 80 7.77 29.93 1.37
N TYR A 81 7.44 31.21 1.51
CA TYR A 81 7.12 31.82 2.80
C TYR A 81 5.82 31.23 3.34
N LYS A 82 4.76 31.25 2.52
CA LYS A 82 3.47 30.62 2.86
C LYS A 82 3.65 29.14 3.24
N ALA A 83 4.44 28.40 2.50
CA ALA A 83 4.67 26.99 2.75
C ALA A 83 5.40 26.71 4.08
N ALA A 84 6.21 27.66 4.56
CA ALA A 84 6.93 27.58 5.83
C ALA A 84 6.13 28.10 7.03
N THR A 85 5.14 28.96 6.84
CA THR A 85 4.36 29.58 7.92
C THR A 85 3.04 28.89 8.20
N GLU A 86 2.39 28.33 7.18
CA GLU A 86 1.07 27.71 7.34
C GLU A 86 1.13 26.49 8.27
N PRO A 87 0.25 26.40 9.28
CA PRO A 87 0.26 25.29 10.23
C PRO A 87 -0.04 23.95 9.53
N ILE A 88 0.46 22.87 10.10
CA ILE A 88 0.10 21.52 9.65
C ILE A 88 -1.26 21.17 10.25
N GLU A 89 -2.19 20.72 9.41
CA GLU A 89 -3.50 20.27 9.87
C GLU A 89 -3.38 18.99 10.73
N ASP A 90 -4.25 18.84 11.73
CA ASP A 90 -4.31 17.62 12.53
C ASP A 90 -4.62 16.41 11.63
N LYS A 91 -3.72 15.42 11.69
CA LYS A 91 -3.83 14.15 10.99
C LYS A 91 -5.18 13.48 11.24
N ARG A 92 -5.76 13.60 12.44
CA ARG A 92 -7.07 13.00 12.76
C ARG A 92 -8.17 13.56 11.87
N ILE A 93 -8.15 14.86 11.63
CA ILE A 93 -9.12 15.55 10.78
C ILE A 93 -8.91 15.15 9.33
N THR A 94 -7.67 15.21 8.83
CA THR A 94 -7.35 14.82 7.45
C THR A 94 -7.73 13.37 7.17
N VAL A 95 -7.43 12.44 8.09
CA VAL A 95 -7.80 11.02 7.98
C VAL A 95 -9.32 10.84 8.01
N SER A 96 -10.04 11.55 8.89
CA SER A 96 -11.50 11.47 8.97
C SER A 96 -12.18 11.93 7.67
N ARG A 97 -11.70 13.03 7.08
CA ARG A 97 -12.18 13.50 5.77
C ARG A 97 -11.88 12.50 4.66
N ALA A 98 -10.66 11.96 4.62
CA ALA A 98 -10.26 10.96 3.63
C ALA A 98 -11.10 9.68 3.76
N TYR A 99 -11.33 9.20 4.98
CA TYR A 99 -12.18 8.04 5.28
C TYR A 99 -13.61 8.27 4.78
N SER A 100 -14.18 9.45 5.07
CA SER A 100 -15.53 9.80 4.63
C SER A 100 -15.65 9.91 3.10
N LYS A 101 -14.65 10.52 2.44
CA LYS A 101 -14.60 10.69 0.98
C LYS A 101 -14.41 9.37 0.23
N ASN A 102 -13.55 8.49 0.75
CA ASN A 102 -13.21 7.22 0.12
C ASN A 102 -14.15 6.07 0.52
N ARG A 103 -15.20 6.36 1.29
CA ARG A 103 -16.16 5.36 1.75
C ARG A 103 -16.97 4.82 0.56
N LYS A 104 -16.94 3.51 0.38
CA LYS A 104 -17.65 2.80 -0.70
C LYS A 104 -19.08 2.39 -0.35
N LEU A 105 -19.35 2.12 0.93
CA LEU A 105 -20.63 1.61 1.40
C LEU A 105 -21.42 2.70 2.14
N PRO A 106 -22.76 2.68 2.10
CA PRO A 106 -23.55 3.73 2.74
C PRO A 106 -23.30 3.80 4.25
N LYS A 107 -23.19 5.03 4.77
CA LYS A 107 -22.90 5.30 6.19
C LYS A 107 -23.92 4.65 7.14
N LYS A 108 -25.20 4.72 6.77
CA LYS A 108 -26.32 4.15 7.55
C LYS A 108 -26.08 2.69 7.94
N TYR A 109 -25.73 1.84 6.97
CA TYR A 109 -25.55 0.41 7.23
C TYR A 109 -24.26 0.09 8.00
N LEU A 110 -23.23 0.94 7.89
CA LEU A 110 -22.04 0.81 8.74
C LEU A 110 -22.36 1.11 10.21
N GLU A 111 -23.18 2.12 10.48
CA GLU A 111 -23.63 2.44 11.83
C GLU A 111 -24.50 1.32 12.40
N THR A 112 -25.42 0.76 11.60
CA THR A 112 -26.19 -0.43 11.96
C THR A 112 -25.28 -1.63 12.26
N ALA A 113 -24.28 -1.89 11.41
CA ALA A 113 -23.33 -2.99 11.62
C ALA A 113 -22.58 -2.84 12.95
N ARG A 114 -22.06 -1.66 13.25
CA ARG A 114 -21.35 -1.38 14.51
C ARG A 114 -22.25 -1.54 15.73
N ALA A 115 -23.50 -1.08 15.64
CA ALA A 115 -24.48 -1.25 16.72
C ALA A 115 -24.77 -2.73 17.00
N ASN A 116 -24.71 -3.58 15.97
CA ASN A 116 -24.86 -5.04 16.08
C ASN A 116 -23.53 -5.77 16.35
N GLY A 117 -22.46 -5.07 16.70
CA GLY A 117 -21.15 -5.66 17.01
C GLY A 117 -20.40 -6.23 15.80
N ILE A 118 -20.81 -5.89 14.59
CA ILE A 118 -20.15 -6.30 13.35
C ILE A 118 -19.09 -5.25 13.00
N SER A 119 -17.83 -5.69 12.82
CA SER A 119 -16.76 -4.79 12.43
C SER A 119 -16.96 -4.25 11.00
N ASP A 120 -16.47 -3.03 10.73
CA ASP A 120 -16.49 -2.44 9.38
C ASP A 120 -15.91 -3.39 8.32
N HIS A 121 -14.86 -4.13 8.67
CA HIS A 121 -14.22 -5.09 7.79
C HIS A 121 -15.12 -6.30 7.51
N ALA A 122 -15.75 -6.88 8.54
CA ALA A 122 -16.68 -7.99 8.38
C ALA A 122 -17.91 -7.59 7.54
N PHE A 123 -18.45 -6.40 7.77
CA PHE A 123 -19.52 -5.84 6.95
C PHE A 123 -19.08 -5.65 5.48
N TYR A 124 -17.89 -5.09 5.26
CA TYR A 124 -17.34 -4.90 3.93
C TYR A 124 -17.17 -6.23 3.18
N ASP A 125 -16.65 -7.26 3.84
CA ASP A 125 -16.48 -8.60 3.26
C ASP A 125 -17.84 -9.25 2.95
N ARG A 126 -18.83 -9.11 3.84
CA ARG A 126 -20.21 -9.57 3.60
C ARG A 126 -20.78 -9.01 2.30
N VAL A 127 -20.66 -7.71 2.09
CA VAL A 127 -21.19 -7.06 0.88
C VAL A 127 -20.34 -7.37 -0.36
N THR A 128 -19.02 -7.28 -0.26
CA THR A 128 -18.14 -7.32 -1.45
C THR A 128 -17.71 -8.72 -1.84
N LYS A 129 -17.32 -9.56 -0.89
CA LYS A 129 -16.83 -10.93 -1.13
C LYS A 129 -17.96 -11.94 -1.11
N TYR A 130 -18.84 -11.87 -0.12
CA TYR A 130 -19.93 -12.84 0.06
C TYR A 130 -21.25 -12.42 -0.61
N LYS A 131 -21.31 -11.21 -1.17
CA LYS A 131 -22.46 -10.69 -1.93
C LYS A 131 -23.78 -10.68 -1.16
N TRP A 132 -23.71 -10.47 0.16
CA TRP A 132 -24.90 -10.30 0.99
C TRP A 132 -25.59 -8.97 0.66
N ASN A 133 -26.91 -8.94 0.85
CA ASN A 133 -27.63 -7.67 0.83
C ASN A 133 -27.17 -6.78 2.01
N LEU A 134 -27.38 -5.47 1.89
CA LEU A 134 -26.88 -4.49 2.86
C LEU A 134 -27.47 -4.67 4.26
N GLU A 135 -28.75 -5.07 4.33
CA GLU A 135 -29.47 -5.26 5.59
C GLU A 135 -28.90 -6.45 6.36
N ASP A 136 -28.91 -7.64 5.75
CA ASP A 136 -28.35 -8.87 6.30
C ASP A 136 -26.88 -8.71 6.67
N ALA A 137 -26.11 -8.03 5.81
CA ALA A 137 -24.71 -7.79 6.08
C ALA A 137 -24.50 -6.99 7.37
N SER A 138 -25.43 -6.08 7.69
CA SER A 138 -25.37 -5.18 8.84
C SER A 138 -26.09 -5.68 10.11
N THR A 139 -26.93 -6.72 10.02
CA THR A 139 -27.77 -7.19 11.15
C THR A 139 -27.42 -8.58 11.63
N LYS A 140 -27.04 -9.50 10.74
CA LYS A 140 -26.79 -10.90 11.13
C LYS A 140 -25.54 -10.98 12.02
N PRO A 141 -25.59 -11.66 13.18
CA PRO A 141 -24.48 -11.70 14.11
C PRO A 141 -23.24 -12.40 13.52
N ILE A 142 -22.07 -12.12 14.08
CA ILE A 142 -20.84 -12.87 13.77
C ILE A 142 -20.88 -14.17 14.58
N MET A 143 -20.55 -15.29 13.92
CA MET A 143 -20.49 -16.59 14.58
C MET A 143 -19.38 -16.60 15.64
N THR A 144 -19.69 -17.15 16.82
CA THR A 144 -18.75 -17.27 17.93
C THR A 144 -17.70 -18.35 17.63
N PRO A 145 -16.51 -18.30 18.27
CA PRO A 145 -15.50 -19.35 18.11
C PRO A 145 -16.01 -20.76 18.40
N SER A 146 -16.93 -20.90 19.37
CA SER A 146 -17.54 -22.19 19.73
C SER A 146 -18.41 -22.75 18.59
N GLU A 147 -19.28 -21.90 18.02
CA GLU A 147 -20.13 -22.27 16.89
C GLU A 147 -19.29 -22.63 15.65
N ILE A 148 -18.22 -21.88 15.37
CA ILE A 148 -17.27 -22.21 14.29
C ILE A 148 -16.63 -23.59 14.54
N GLY A 149 -16.26 -23.88 15.79
CA GLY A 149 -15.71 -25.16 16.21
C GLY A 149 -16.68 -26.31 16.00
N LEU A 150 -17.95 -26.15 16.40
CA LEU A 150 -19.01 -27.14 16.21
C LEU A 150 -19.24 -27.41 14.71
N MET A 151 -19.39 -26.34 13.92
CA MET A 151 -19.56 -26.43 12.46
C MET A 151 -18.40 -27.17 11.78
N THR A 152 -17.17 -26.94 12.23
CA THR A 152 -15.97 -27.62 11.71
C THR A 152 -15.98 -29.11 12.07
N LYS A 153 -16.36 -29.46 13.31
CA LYS A 153 -16.51 -30.85 13.76
C LYS A 153 -17.58 -31.59 12.96
N GLU A 154 -18.75 -30.98 12.77
CA GLU A 154 -19.84 -31.56 11.98
C GLU A 154 -19.42 -31.81 10.52
N LYS A 155 -18.74 -30.85 9.88
CA LYS A 155 -18.19 -31.02 8.54
C LYS A 155 -17.21 -32.19 8.47
N ARG A 156 -16.30 -32.26 9.44
CA ARG A 156 -15.33 -33.37 9.56
C ARG A 156 -16.05 -34.71 9.71
N GLN A 157 -17.07 -34.79 10.58
CA GLN A 157 -17.83 -36.02 10.78
C GLN A 157 -18.50 -36.47 9.49
N LYS A 158 -19.18 -35.57 8.77
CA LYS A 158 -19.78 -35.87 7.45
C LYS A 158 -18.75 -36.41 6.46
N SER A 159 -17.55 -35.84 6.41
CA SER A 159 -16.47 -36.35 5.56
C SER A 159 -16.01 -37.75 5.97
N LEU A 160 -15.88 -38.03 7.27
CA LEU A 160 -15.52 -39.36 7.79
C LEU A 160 -16.61 -40.39 7.45
N ASP A 161 -17.87 -40.05 7.68
CA ASP A 161 -19.02 -40.91 7.37
C ASP A 161 -19.01 -41.30 5.88
N LEU A 162 -18.75 -40.33 4.98
CA LEU A 162 -18.62 -40.59 3.55
C LEU A 162 -17.45 -41.53 3.21
N ILE A 163 -16.29 -41.36 3.86
CA ILE A 163 -15.10 -42.20 3.63
C ILE A 163 -15.37 -43.63 4.09
N PHE A 164 -15.90 -43.81 5.29
CA PHE A 164 -16.13 -45.12 5.90
C PHE A 164 -17.37 -45.83 5.36
N ALA A 165 -18.39 -45.11 4.88
CA ALA A 165 -19.48 -45.72 4.12
C ALA A 165 -18.98 -46.30 2.79
N LYS A 166 -18.11 -45.56 2.08
CA LYS A 166 -17.45 -46.04 0.84
C LYS A 166 -16.50 -47.21 1.07
N SER A 167 -15.88 -47.33 2.25
CA SER A 167 -15.02 -48.48 2.56
C SER A 167 -15.84 -49.74 2.88
N ARG A 168 -16.99 -49.60 3.55
CA ARG A 168 -17.91 -50.72 3.83
C ARG A 168 -18.58 -51.25 2.57
N ALA A 169 -19.04 -50.37 1.67
CA ALA A 169 -19.62 -50.76 0.38
C ALA A 169 -18.61 -51.53 -0.49
N ARG A 170 -17.33 -51.12 -0.53
CA ARG A 170 -16.27 -51.83 -1.27
C ARG A 170 -15.99 -53.23 -0.71
N LYS A 171 -16.12 -53.41 0.60
CA LYS A 171 -15.87 -54.69 1.28
C LYS A 171 -17.02 -55.70 1.10
N GLN A 172 -18.25 -55.23 0.86
CA GLN A 172 -19.42 -56.09 0.60
C GLN A 172 -19.53 -56.58 -0.85
N VAL A 173 -18.88 -55.91 -1.81
CA VAL A 173 -18.87 -56.33 -3.24
C VAL A 173 -17.79 -57.40 -3.52
N GLN A 174 -16.89 -57.65 -2.56
CA GLN A 174 -15.80 -58.63 -2.68
C GLN A 174 -16.07 -59.97 -1.95
N LEU A 175 -17.29 -60.17 -1.43
CA LEU A 175 -17.80 -61.44 -0.88
C LEU A 175 -18.91 -61.95 -1.77
#